data_AF-A0A9E3E2S4-F1
#
_entry.id   AF-A0A9E3E2S4-F1
#
_cell.length_a   1.000
_cell.length_b   1.000
_cell.length_c   1.000
_cell.angle_alpha   90.00
_cell.angle_beta   90.00
_cell.angle_gamma   90.00
#
_symmetry.space_group_name_H-M   'P 1'
#
loop_
_entity.id
_entity.type
_entity.pdbx_description
1 polymer ?
#
loop_
_entity_poly.entity_id
_entity_poly.type
_entity_poly.pdbx_seq_one_letter_code
_entity_poly.pdbx_strand_id
1 'polypeptide(L)'
;MGAERERVAGFGKMEAGLRQAGEWYRWGPYVSERQWGTVREDYSPDGEAWNYLPHDHARSRAYRWGEDGLAGFCDVEQRLCLSLALWNGRDPILKERAFGLTGAQGNHGEDVKEY
;
A
#
# COMPACT_ATOMS: atom_id res chain seq x y z
N MET A 1 -37.37 -10.33 -10.77
CA MET A 1 -35.92 -10.44 -10.47
C MET A 1 -35.73 -9.99 -9.02
N GLY A 2 -34.75 -10.50 -8.27
CA GLY A 2 -34.55 -10.06 -6.88
C GLY A 2 -33.96 -8.65 -6.81
N ALA A 3 -34.37 -7.83 -5.84
CA ALA A 3 -33.91 -6.44 -5.67
C ALA A 3 -32.37 -6.31 -5.67
N GLU A 4 -31.67 -7.31 -5.15
CA GLU A 4 -30.20 -7.34 -5.14
C GLU A 4 -29.60 -7.46 -6.55
N ARG A 5 -30.21 -8.23 -7.45
CA ARG A 5 -29.73 -8.35 -8.84
C ARG A 5 -29.90 -7.04 -9.60
N GLU A 6 -31.00 -6.33 -9.36
CA GLU A 6 -31.24 -5.01 -9.97
C GLU A 6 -30.24 -3.97 -9.46
N ARG A 7 -29.95 -3.98 -8.15
CA ARG A 7 -28.93 -3.12 -7.55
C ARG A 7 -27.54 -3.35 -8.15
N VAL A 8 -27.10 -4.61 -8.23
CA VAL A 8 -25.77 -4.97 -8.78
C VAL A 8 -25.66 -4.65 -10.27
N ALA A 9 -26.74 -4.82 -11.04
CA ALA A 9 -26.74 -4.44 -12.46
C ALA A 9 -26.48 -2.94 -12.69
N GLY A 10 -26.79 -2.09 -11.69
CA GLY A 10 -26.54 -0.64 -11.72
C GLY A 10 -25.11 -0.22 -11.38
N PHE A 11 -24.24 -1.12 -10.92
CA PHE A 11 -22.86 -0.77 -10.54
C PHE A 11 -21.96 -0.42 -11.73
N GLY A 12 -22.41 -0.81 -12.93
CA GLY A 12 -21.65 -0.72 -14.16
C GLY A 12 -20.70 -1.90 -14.33
N LYS A 13 -19.67 -1.74 -15.17
CA LYS A 13 -18.90 -2.84 -15.77
C LYS A 13 -17.42 -2.54 -15.76
N MET A 14 -16.65 -3.35 -15.04
CA MET A 14 -15.21 -3.17 -14.88
C MET A 14 -14.45 -3.22 -16.22
N GLU A 15 -14.98 -3.90 -17.23
CA GLU A 15 -14.38 -4.00 -18.57
C GLU A 15 -14.27 -2.64 -19.27
N ALA A 16 -15.07 -1.64 -18.88
CA ALA A 16 -14.96 -0.27 -19.36
C ALA A 16 -13.74 0.48 -18.75
N GLY A 17 -13.03 -0.14 -17.82
CA GLY A 17 -11.94 0.47 -17.05
C GLY A 17 -12.44 1.24 -15.84
N LEU A 18 -11.64 1.28 -14.76
CA LEU A 18 -12.08 1.77 -13.44
C LEU A 18 -12.68 3.18 -13.45
N ARG A 19 -12.22 4.07 -14.34
CA ARG A 19 -12.72 5.45 -14.44
C ARG A 19 -14.09 5.56 -15.12
N GLN A 20 -14.48 4.57 -15.92
CA GLN A 20 -15.72 4.58 -16.72
C GLN A 20 -16.67 3.45 -16.32
N ALA A 21 -16.23 2.56 -15.43
CA ALA A 21 -16.95 1.38 -14.99
C ALA A 21 -18.20 1.67 -14.14
N GLY A 22 -18.43 2.91 -13.71
CA GLY A 22 -19.56 3.32 -12.89
C GLY A 22 -19.14 3.79 -11.49
N GLU A 23 -20.06 4.42 -10.75
CA GLU A 23 -19.76 5.04 -9.46
C GLU A 23 -19.32 4.05 -8.38
N TRP A 24 -19.78 2.79 -8.47
CA TRP A 24 -19.37 1.72 -7.55
C TRP A 24 -17.86 1.47 -7.55
N TYR A 25 -17.21 1.66 -8.70
CA TYR A 25 -15.76 1.47 -8.88
C TYR A 25 -14.95 2.73 -8.59
N ARG A 26 -15.60 3.81 -8.13
CA ARG A 26 -14.90 5.06 -7.79
C ARG A 26 -13.95 4.87 -6.61
N TRP A 27 -14.27 3.94 -5.71
CA TRP A 27 -13.49 3.63 -4.52
C TRP A 27 -13.26 2.13 -4.43
N GLY A 28 -12.04 1.72 -4.10
CA GLY A 28 -11.68 0.31 -4.08
C GLY A 28 -10.29 0.05 -3.53
N PRO A 29 -9.90 -1.24 -3.44
CA PRO A 29 -8.58 -1.66 -2.99
C PRO A 29 -7.54 -1.48 -4.12
N TYR A 30 -7.35 -0.24 -4.56
CA TYR A 30 -6.41 0.09 -5.65
C TYR A 30 -5.02 0.48 -5.13
N VAL A 31 -4.85 0.65 -3.81
CA VAL A 31 -3.54 0.84 -3.19
C VAL A 31 -2.80 -0.49 -3.18
N SER A 32 -1.55 -0.50 -3.63
CA SER A 32 -0.71 -1.68 -3.61
C SER A 32 -0.18 -1.96 -2.21
N GLU A 33 -0.39 -3.15 -1.68
CA GLU A 33 0.29 -3.66 -0.45
C GLU A 33 1.67 -4.28 -0.76
N ARG A 34 2.19 -4.04 -1.98
CA ARG A 34 3.27 -4.83 -2.59
C ARG A 34 4.48 -3.98 -3.00
N GLN A 35 4.67 -2.81 -2.40
CA GLN A 35 5.95 -2.10 -2.54
C GLN A 35 7.07 -2.72 -1.70
N TRP A 36 6.77 -3.79 -0.96
CA TRP A 36 7.79 -4.59 -0.32
C TRP A 36 8.68 -5.28 -1.38
N GLY A 37 9.97 -4.91 -1.40
CA GLY A 37 10.97 -5.41 -2.35
C GLY A 37 11.19 -4.53 -3.58
N THR A 38 10.39 -3.47 -3.77
CA THR A 38 10.69 -2.43 -4.78
C THR A 38 11.53 -1.32 -4.16
N VAL A 39 12.49 -0.79 -4.91
CA VAL A 39 13.21 0.42 -4.53
C VAL A 39 12.20 1.56 -4.43
N ARG A 40 11.87 1.97 -3.20
CA ARG A 40 10.85 3.01 -2.93
C ARG A 40 11.38 4.40 -3.26
N GLU A 41 12.55 4.71 -2.73
CA GLU A 41 13.34 5.88 -3.08
C GLU A 41 14.81 5.52 -2.97
N ASP A 42 15.55 5.68 -4.07
CA ASP A 42 17.00 5.65 -4.04
C ASP A 42 17.53 6.80 -4.89
N TYR A 43 18.17 7.74 -4.21
CA TYR A 43 18.88 8.85 -4.84
C TYR A 43 20.35 8.89 -4.37
N SER A 44 20.84 7.77 -3.83
CA SER A 44 22.23 7.61 -3.49
C SER A 44 23.10 7.60 -4.76
N PRO A 45 24.34 8.11 -4.69
CA PRO A 45 25.24 8.11 -5.84
C PRO A 45 25.73 6.71 -6.22
N ASP A 46 25.60 5.74 -5.33
CA ASP A 46 26.13 4.37 -5.40
C ASP A 46 25.06 3.28 -5.55
N GLY A 47 23.76 3.62 -5.51
CA GLY A 47 22.67 2.65 -5.68
C GLY A 47 22.35 1.84 -4.42
N GLU A 48 22.66 2.39 -3.26
CA GLU A 48 22.47 1.80 -1.93
C GLU A 48 21.07 2.10 -1.36
N ALA A 49 20.02 1.72 -2.10
CA ALA A 49 18.61 1.96 -1.79
C ALA A 49 18.21 1.68 -0.33
N TRP A 50 18.69 0.57 0.21
CA TRP A 50 18.33 0.10 1.55
C TRP A 50 18.96 0.92 2.68
N ASN A 51 20.14 1.50 2.43
CA ASN A 51 20.80 2.40 3.37
C ASN A 51 20.32 3.85 3.19
N TYR A 52 19.92 4.22 1.98
CA TYR A 52 19.39 5.53 1.66
C TYR A 52 18.03 5.81 2.32
N LEU A 53 17.10 4.84 2.25
CA LEU A 53 15.77 4.94 2.83
C LEU A 53 15.53 3.86 3.92
N PRO A 54 16.10 4.01 5.11
CA PRO A 54 15.91 3.07 6.22
C PRO A 54 14.48 3.08 6.74
N HIS A 55 14.12 2.05 7.51
CA HIS A 55 12.83 1.91 8.20
C HIS A 55 12.38 3.20 8.91
N ASP A 56 13.29 3.91 9.58
CA ASP A 56 12.96 5.13 10.33
C ASP A 56 12.53 6.29 9.43
N HIS A 57 13.07 6.37 8.22
CA HIS A 57 12.63 7.33 7.22
C HIS A 57 11.33 6.89 6.57
N ALA A 58 11.16 5.59 6.31
CA ALA A 58 9.97 5.01 5.71
C ALA A 58 8.67 5.40 6.46
N ARG A 59 8.73 5.42 7.80
CA ARG A 59 7.60 5.84 8.65
C ARG A 59 7.44 7.35 8.83
N SER A 60 8.42 8.15 8.42
CA SER A 60 8.48 9.59 8.77
C SER A 60 8.48 10.52 7.55
N ARG A 61 8.38 9.98 6.34
CA ARG A 61 8.45 10.74 5.09
C ARG A 61 7.34 10.33 4.14
N ALA A 62 6.78 11.31 3.44
CA ALA A 62 5.94 11.07 2.29
C ALA A 62 6.82 10.60 1.12
N TYR A 63 6.43 9.52 0.47
CA TYR A 63 7.13 9.02 -0.70
C TYR A 63 6.78 9.84 -1.94
N ARG A 64 7.74 10.00 -2.84
CA ARG A 64 7.52 10.59 -4.16
C ARG A 64 6.89 9.60 -5.13
N TRP A 65 7.17 8.31 -4.97
CA TRP A 65 6.81 7.29 -5.94
C TRP A 65 6.00 6.16 -5.31
N GLY A 66 4.68 6.27 -5.47
CA GLY A 66 3.71 5.25 -5.12
C GLY A 66 3.27 5.29 -3.66
N GLU A 67 2.25 4.47 -3.39
CA GLU A 67 1.53 4.40 -2.12
C GLU A 67 1.53 2.96 -1.62
N ASP A 68 1.61 2.78 -0.31
CA ASP A 68 1.67 1.48 0.35
C ASP A 68 0.92 1.54 1.69
N GLY A 69 0.21 0.46 2.03
CA GLY A 69 -0.53 0.38 3.27
C GLY A 69 -1.30 -0.92 3.43
N LEU A 70 -1.43 -1.41 4.67
CA LEU A 70 -2.21 -2.60 4.99
C LEU A 70 -3.69 -2.37 4.71
N ALA A 71 -4.34 -3.32 4.05
CA ALA A 71 -5.73 -3.24 3.62
C ALA A 71 -6.06 -1.91 2.92
N GLY A 72 -5.16 -1.46 2.05
CA GLY A 72 -5.24 -0.12 1.44
C GLY A 72 -6.49 0.08 0.58
N PHE A 73 -7.14 1.23 0.73
CA PHE A 73 -8.37 1.61 0.04
C PHE A 73 -8.28 3.06 -0.42
N CYS A 74 -8.63 3.35 -1.67
CA CYS A 74 -8.53 4.69 -2.21
C CYS A 74 -9.56 4.96 -3.29
N ASP A 75 -9.68 6.22 -3.69
CA ASP A 75 -10.39 6.55 -4.92
C ASP A 75 -9.58 6.07 -6.15
N VAL A 76 -10.25 5.92 -7.29
CA VAL A 76 -9.68 5.42 -8.54
C VAL A 76 -8.52 6.26 -9.08
N GLU A 77 -8.38 7.51 -8.63
CA GLU A 77 -7.26 8.38 -9.00
C GLU A 77 -6.19 8.48 -7.91
N GLN A 78 -6.32 7.70 -6.82
CA GLN A 78 -5.42 7.66 -5.67
C GLN A 78 -5.14 9.06 -5.07
N ARG A 79 -6.15 9.95 -5.10
CA ARG A 79 -6.05 11.27 -4.47
C ARG A 79 -6.21 11.20 -2.96
N LEU A 80 -6.98 10.23 -2.48
CA LEU A 80 -7.19 9.93 -1.07
C LEU A 80 -6.91 8.44 -0.84
N CYS A 81 -5.85 8.16 -0.08
CA CYS A 81 -5.46 6.82 0.32
C CYS A 81 -5.75 6.61 1.80
N LEU A 82 -6.39 5.49 2.12
CA LEU A 82 -6.70 5.04 3.46
C LEU A 82 -6.05 3.67 3.66
N SER A 83 -5.58 3.39 4.87
CA SER A 83 -5.02 2.10 5.23
C SER A 83 -5.36 1.76 6.68
N LEU A 84 -5.26 0.48 6.99
CA LEU A 84 -5.37 -0.02 8.35
C LEU A 84 -4.05 0.25 9.11
N ALA A 85 -4.16 0.89 10.27
CA ALA A 85 -3.06 1.06 11.20
C ALA A 85 -3.32 0.24 12.47
N LEU A 86 -2.37 -0.62 12.84
CA LEU A 86 -2.46 -1.51 13.99
C LEU A 86 -1.42 -1.13 15.04
N TRP A 87 -1.73 -1.34 16.32
CA TRP A 87 -0.79 -1.17 17.42
C TRP A 87 -0.74 -2.41 18.29
N ASN A 88 0.47 -2.90 18.57
CA ASN A 88 0.68 -4.06 19.45
C ASN A 88 0.70 -3.67 20.94
N GLY A 89 0.59 -2.39 21.30
CA GLY A 89 0.67 -1.92 22.68
C GLY A 89 2.09 -1.81 23.26
N ARG A 90 3.11 -2.20 22.50
CA ARG A 90 4.51 -2.27 22.95
C ARG A 90 5.39 -1.25 22.24
N ASP A 91 5.22 -1.12 20.93
CA ASP A 91 6.10 -0.27 20.13
C ASP A 91 5.68 1.19 20.20
N PRO A 92 6.63 2.12 20.01
CA PRO A 92 6.33 3.54 19.98
C PRO A 92 5.60 3.99 18.70
N ILE A 93 5.21 3.06 17.82
CA ILE A 93 4.61 3.37 16.51
C ILE A 93 3.40 2.51 16.18
N LEU A 94 2.56 3.07 15.30
CA LEU A 94 1.54 2.35 14.57
C LEU A 94 2.16 1.61 13.37
N LYS A 95 1.65 0.42 13.11
CA LYS A 95 2.01 -0.44 11.97
C LYS A 95 0.94 -0.28 10.91
N GLU A 96 1.24 0.52 9.90
CA GLU A 96 0.33 0.82 8.79
C GLU A 96 0.71 0.11 7.49
N ARG A 97 1.85 -0.60 7.48
CA ARG A 97 2.45 -1.29 6.34
C ARG A 97 3.39 -2.38 6.84
N ALA A 98 3.59 -3.43 6.04
CA ALA A 98 4.57 -4.46 6.36
C ALA A 98 5.99 -3.93 6.11
N PHE A 99 6.88 -4.10 7.09
CA PHE A 99 8.28 -3.69 6.96
C PHE A 99 9.19 -4.89 6.69
N GLY A 100 9.85 -4.83 5.54
CA GLY A 100 10.88 -5.79 5.13
C GLY A 100 12.24 -5.44 5.69
N LEU A 101 12.95 -6.44 6.20
CA LEU A 101 14.37 -6.36 6.51
C LEU A 101 15.20 -6.50 5.24
N THR A 102 16.34 -5.81 5.20
CA THR A 102 17.34 -6.02 4.13
C THR A 102 17.91 -7.43 4.20
N GLY A 103 18.52 -7.91 3.11
CA GLY A 103 19.13 -9.24 3.08
C GLY A 103 20.16 -9.48 4.19
N ALA A 104 20.88 -8.45 4.64
CA ALA A 104 21.83 -8.54 5.75
C ALA A 104 21.15 -8.49 7.14
N GLN A 105 19.90 -8.01 7.22
CA GLN A 105 19.13 -7.87 8.45
C GLN A 105 18.21 -9.06 8.72
N GLY A 106 17.74 -9.77 7.70
CA GLY A 106 16.81 -10.89 7.86
C GLY A 106 17.51 -12.24 8.07
N ASN A 107 16.80 -13.14 8.76
CA ASN A 107 17.34 -14.47 9.12
C ASN A 107 17.42 -15.43 7.92
N HIS A 108 16.66 -15.17 6.86
CA HIS A 108 16.61 -15.99 5.63
C HIS A 108 16.77 -15.14 4.35
N GLY A 109 17.40 -13.96 4.45
CA GLY A 109 17.38 -12.95 3.38
C GLY A 109 16.32 -11.88 3.66
N GLU A 110 15.48 -11.53 2.69
CA GLU A 110 14.36 -10.60 2.91
C GLU A 110 13.28 -11.26 3.79
N ASP A 111 12.91 -10.62 4.90
CA ASP A 111 11.93 -11.13 5.88
C ASP A 111 11.02 -9.98 6.36
N VAL A 112 9.74 -10.25 6.68
CA VAL A 112 8.92 -9.26 7.41
C VAL A 112 9.21 -9.43 8.88
N LYS A 113 9.60 -8.35 9.56
CA LYS A 113 9.59 -8.37 11.01
C LYS A 113 8.67 -7.32 11.56
N GLU A 114 7.69 -7.81 12.30
CA GLU A 114 6.92 -7.04 13.26
C GLU A 114 7.44 -7.42 14.65
N TYR A 115 8.00 -6.45 15.36
CA TYR A 115 8.46 -6.63 16.75
C TYR A 115 7.34 -6.34 17.77
#